data_AF-F8Q203-F1
#
_entry.id   AF-F8Q203-F1
#
_cell.length_a   1.000
_cell.length_b   1.000
_cell.length_c   1.000
_cell.angle_alpha   90.00
_cell.angle_beta   90.00
_cell.angle_gamma   90.00
#
_symmetry.space_group_name_H-M   'P 1'
#
loop_
_entity.id
_entity.type
_entity.pdbx_description
1 polymer ?
#
loop_
_entity_poly.entity_id
_entity_poly.type
_entity_poly.pdbx_seq_one_letter_code
_entity_poly.pdbx_strand_id
1 'polypeptide(L)'
;MEEGSSLCVCVIDLLCDPQAPEALLSHPIIELSILRTWKYGLCADSPSATSTFERLVHRFRSLSTPRAIHLVDLISRTAFIIVLAQYLLYPPAIFYISLGTSAQGPREVFLTIMSAALLFRSPSIRTIPSLLIFLAFILTLPSVPSPGDSSFAIMQMAFISHVLLLLHSSEIPSPLFLCFIKQSLPMATLLFHGLTRIFFPFVLFYLPALIISTFLLSISLADTFFAGYTTLSFQPTPVDTRFAFFCLFILEPLLLIASLGMAAATFHSSASSANDLKGWDRYSKPIGLTARRSLLRAARSYAAPYTFPPPLNLVHILAIRLPRVMLYLFGQEHSVVYAAMGWMERWLWGSCVGTLAVLVSGLWLWGLV
;
A
#
# COMPACT_ATOMS: atom_id res chain seq x y z
N MET A 1 -44.19 -9.48 -14.46
CA MET A 1 -43.46 -8.71 -15.49
C MET A 1 -42.47 -7.86 -14.74
N GLU A 2 -41.29 -8.42 -14.48
CA GLU A 2 -40.19 -7.71 -13.83
C GLU A 2 -39.54 -6.83 -14.91
N GLU A 3 -39.65 -5.52 -14.74
CA GLU A 3 -38.82 -4.57 -15.49
C GLU A 3 -37.37 -4.91 -15.22
N GLY A 4 -36.70 -5.48 -16.24
CA GLY A 4 -35.28 -5.74 -16.21
C GLY A 4 -34.55 -4.41 -16.02
N SER A 5 -34.16 -4.13 -14.77
CA SER A 5 -33.24 -3.05 -14.45
C SER A 5 -31.96 -3.29 -15.27
N SER A 6 -31.83 -2.59 -16.39
CA SER A 6 -30.65 -2.66 -17.24
C SER A 6 -29.45 -2.32 -16.37
N LEU A 7 -28.61 -3.30 -16.09
CA LEU A 7 -27.40 -3.12 -15.30
C LEU A 7 -26.49 -2.17 -16.06
N CYS A 8 -26.56 -0.87 -15.72
CA CYS A 8 -25.66 0.14 -16.27
C CYS A 8 -24.26 -0.12 -15.70
N VAL A 9 -23.41 -0.76 -16.51
CA VAL A 9 -22.00 -0.98 -16.14
C VAL A 9 -21.23 0.31 -16.37
N CYS A 10 -20.53 0.79 -15.35
CA CYS A 10 -19.63 1.91 -15.49
C CYS A 10 -18.49 1.53 -16.46
N VAL A 11 -18.30 2.29 -17.54
CA VAL A 11 -17.27 2.02 -18.55
C VAL A 11 -15.86 1.95 -17.94
N ILE A 12 -15.60 2.73 -16.89
CA ILE A 12 -14.33 2.72 -16.18
C ILE A 12 -14.09 1.36 -15.51
N ASP A 13 -15.14 0.67 -15.08
CA ASP A 13 -15.03 -0.64 -14.44
C ASP A 13 -14.61 -1.69 -15.46
N LEU A 14 -15.18 -1.62 -16.66
CA LEU A 14 -14.78 -2.45 -17.80
C LEU A 14 -13.32 -2.18 -18.19
N LEU A 15 -12.86 -0.93 -18.16
CA LEU A 15 -11.48 -0.57 -18.47
C LEU A 15 -10.47 -1.01 -17.40
N CYS A 16 -10.90 -1.15 -16.14
CA CYS A 16 -10.05 -1.65 -15.06
C CYS A 16 -9.72 -3.15 -15.20
N ASP A 17 -10.55 -3.87 -15.95
CA ASP A 17 -10.51 -5.32 -16.13
C ASP A 17 -9.24 -5.75 -16.91
N PRO A 18 -8.56 -6.83 -16.52
CA PRO A 18 -7.46 -7.39 -17.31
C PRO A 18 -7.86 -7.77 -18.75
N GLN A 19 -9.12 -8.12 -19.01
CA GLN A 19 -9.66 -8.51 -20.31
C GLN A 19 -10.14 -7.32 -21.17
N ALA A 20 -10.01 -6.08 -20.66
CA ALA A 20 -10.37 -4.89 -21.42
C ALA A 20 -9.65 -4.82 -22.78
N PRO A 21 -10.34 -4.47 -23.88
CA PRO A 21 -9.74 -4.37 -25.21
C PRO A 21 -8.53 -3.43 -25.21
N GLU A 22 -7.38 -3.92 -25.66
CA GLU A 22 -6.13 -3.17 -25.64
C GLU A 22 -6.23 -1.85 -26.41
N ALA A 23 -6.93 -1.88 -27.56
CA ALA A 23 -7.15 -0.71 -28.42
C ALA A 23 -7.84 0.45 -27.68
N LEU A 24 -8.77 0.12 -26.79
CA LEU A 24 -9.52 1.09 -26.00
C LEU A 24 -8.63 1.71 -24.91
N LEU A 25 -7.83 0.88 -24.22
CA LEU A 25 -6.87 1.35 -23.21
C LEU A 25 -5.75 2.22 -23.79
N SER A 26 -5.32 1.94 -25.02
CA SER A 26 -4.32 2.75 -25.72
C SER A 26 -4.88 3.97 -26.43
N HIS A 27 -6.21 4.17 -26.42
CA HIS A 27 -6.83 5.25 -27.18
C HIS A 27 -6.46 6.62 -26.60
N PRO A 28 -5.95 7.58 -27.41
CA PRO A 28 -5.42 8.85 -26.91
C PRO A 28 -6.48 9.71 -26.21
N ILE A 29 -7.75 9.64 -26.65
CA ILE A 29 -8.85 10.37 -26.00
C ILE A 29 -9.11 9.84 -24.58
N ILE A 30 -9.03 8.52 -24.39
CA ILE A 30 -9.23 7.90 -23.08
C ILE A 30 -8.05 8.22 -22.17
N GLU A 31 -6.82 8.19 -22.70
CA GLU A 31 -5.65 8.61 -21.94
C GLU A 31 -5.78 10.08 -21.49
N LEU A 32 -6.13 10.99 -22.40
CA LEU A 32 -6.29 12.41 -22.11
C LEU A 32 -7.42 12.67 -21.12
N SER A 33 -8.55 11.95 -21.23
CA SER A 33 -9.66 12.09 -20.29
C SER A 33 -9.26 11.65 -18.88
N ILE A 34 -8.58 10.50 -18.73
CA ILE A 34 -8.10 10.00 -17.44
C ILE A 34 -7.07 10.96 -16.83
N LEU A 35 -6.12 11.45 -17.61
CA LEU A 35 -5.11 12.41 -17.13
C LEU A 35 -5.75 13.74 -16.71
N ARG A 36 -6.76 14.20 -17.45
CA ARG A 36 -7.53 15.39 -17.09
C ARG A 36 -8.29 15.16 -15.78
N THR A 37 -8.98 14.03 -15.65
CA THR A 37 -9.70 13.66 -14.42
C THR A 37 -8.75 13.52 -13.24
N TRP A 38 -7.57 12.93 -13.41
CA TRP A 38 -6.56 12.83 -12.36
C TRP A 38 -6.09 14.21 -11.89
N LYS A 39 -5.79 15.11 -12.83
CA LYS A 39 -5.22 16.43 -12.54
C LYS A 39 -6.25 17.44 -12.03
N TYR A 40 -7.44 17.45 -12.61
CA TYR A 40 -8.46 18.49 -12.39
C TYR A 40 -9.74 17.97 -11.73
N GLY A 41 -9.84 16.67 -11.48
CA GLY A 41 -11.08 16.05 -11.03
C GLY A 41 -12.10 15.86 -12.15
N LEU A 42 -13.26 15.29 -11.78
CA LEU A 42 -14.41 15.22 -12.68
C LEU A 42 -15.00 16.62 -12.81
N CYS A 43 -15.17 17.09 -14.05
CA CYS A 43 -16.02 18.25 -14.30
C CYS A 43 -17.44 17.84 -13.85
N ALA A 44 -17.89 18.36 -12.72
CA ALA A 44 -19.28 18.31 -12.38
C ALA A 44 -19.98 19.27 -13.34
N ASP A 45 -20.56 18.73 -14.40
CA ASP A 45 -21.50 19.47 -15.24
C ASP A 45 -22.71 19.79 -14.35
N SER A 46 -22.65 20.94 -13.68
CA SER A 46 -23.78 21.52 -12.96
C SER A 46 -24.31 22.68 -13.79
N PRO A 47 -25.21 22.42 -14.76
CA PRO A 47 -26.04 23.47 -15.30
C PRO A 47 -26.98 23.89 -14.16
N SER A 48 -26.88 25.15 -13.70
CA SER A 48 -27.79 25.81 -12.74
C SER A 48 -27.55 25.64 -11.21
N ALA A 49 -26.34 25.91 -10.72
CA ALA A 49 -26.21 26.30 -9.29
C ALA A 49 -26.88 27.67 -9.07
N THR A 50 -28.07 27.66 -8.46
CA THR A 50 -28.93 28.84 -8.25
C THR A 50 -28.48 29.66 -7.05
N SER A 51 -27.86 29.04 -6.03
CA SER A 51 -27.42 29.72 -4.80
C SER A 51 -25.91 30.01 -4.76
N THR A 52 -25.52 31.06 -4.03
CA THR A 52 -24.10 31.41 -3.80
C THR A 52 -23.36 30.35 -2.97
N PHE A 53 -24.06 29.72 -2.02
CA PHE A 53 -23.51 28.65 -1.19
C PHE A 53 -23.19 27.40 -2.03
N GLU A 54 -24.09 26.98 -2.93
CA GLU A 54 -23.82 25.86 -3.85
C GLU A 54 -22.62 26.14 -4.74
N ARG A 55 -22.45 27.38 -5.21
CA ARG A 55 -21.25 27.78 -5.97
C ARG A 55 -19.97 27.68 -5.14
N LEU A 56 -20.01 28.06 -3.86
CA LEU A 56 -18.87 27.93 -2.96
C LEU A 56 -18.52 26.45 -2.69
N VAL A 57 -19.51 25.62 -2.39
CA VAL A 57 -19.35 24.17 -2.19
C VAL A 57 -18.83 23.50 -3.47
N HIS A 58 -19.32 23.93 -4.63
CA HIS A 58 -18.84 23.44 -5.92
C HIS A 58 -17.36 23.80 -6.14
N ARG A 59 -16.97 25.07 -5.88
CA ARG A 59 -15.56 25.49 -5.96
C ARG A 59 -14.68 24.69 -5.00
N PHE A 60 -15.13 24.52 -3.76
CA PHE A 60 -14.45 23.71 -2.75
C PHE A 60 -14.23 22.27 -3.21
N ARG A 61 -15.25 21.63 -3.81
CA ARG A 61 -15.13 20.28 -4.38
C ARG A 61 -14.22 20.24 -5.59
N SER A 62 -14.25 21.26 -6.46
CA SER A 62 -13.37 21.32 -7.63
C SER A 62 -11.88 21.40 -7.25
N LEU A 63 -11.56 21.98 -6.10
CA LEU A 63 -10.20 22.00 -5.54
C LEU A 63 -9.79 20.66 -4.92
N SER A 64 -10.75 19.80 -4.57
CA SER A 64 -10.50 18.45 -4.03
C SER A 64 -10.26 17.45 -5.15
N THR A 65 -9.19 17.67 -5.92
CA THR A 65 -8.84 16.80 -7.06
C THR A 65 -8.40 15.40 -6.59
N PRO A 66 -8.56 14.34 -7.41
CA PRO A 66 -8.10 13.00 -7.09
C PRO A 66 -6.61 12.96 -6.70
N ARG A 67 -5.80 13.77 -7.38
CA ARG A 67 -4.37 13.94 -7.07
C ARG A 67 -4.13 14.54 -5.68
N ALA A 68 -4.92 15.52 -5.25
CA ALA A 68 -4.80 16.12 -3.92
C ALA A 68 -5.20 15.12 -2.82
N ILE A 69 -6.29 14.37 -3.01
CA ILE A 69 -6.72 13.33 -2.07
C ILE A 69 -5.68 12.21 -1.99
N HIS A 70 -5.09 11.81 -3.13
CA HIS A 70 -3.98 10.86 -3.18
C HIS A 70 -2.74 11.37 -2.44
N LEU A 71 -2.41 12.65 -2.57
CA LEU A 71 -1.30 13.25 -1.81
C LEU A 71 -1.58 13.25 -0.31
N VAL A 72 -2.81 13.54 0.14
CA VAL A 72 -3.19 13.43 1.56
C VAL A 72 -3.01 11.99 2.07
N ASP A 73 -3.45 10.98 1.30
CA ASP A 73 -3.25 9.56 1.61
C ASP A 73 -1.76 9.16 1.65
N LEU A 74 -0.95 9.71 0.72
CA LEU A 74 0.49 9.48 0.70
C LEU A 74 1.16 10.11 1.93
N ILE A 75 0.79 11.34 2.30
CA ILE A 75 1.31 12.03 3.49
C ILE A 75 0.98 11.22 4.75
N SER A 76 -0.26 10.74 4.89
CA SER A 76 -0.64 9.99 6.09
C SER A 76 0.11 8.66 6.21
N ARG A 77 0.34 7.95 5.11
CA ARG A 77 1.17 6.73 5.09
C ARG A 77 2.65 7.01 5.32
N THR A 78 3.16 8.11 4.78
CA THR A 78 4.56 8.51 4.99
C THR A 78 4.78 8.89 6.45
N ALA A 79 3.86 9.65 7.05
CA ALA A 79 3.86 9.96 8.48
C ALA A 79 3.82 8.69 9.34
N PHE A 80 2.97 7.71 8.98
CA PHE A 80 2.95 6.42 9.66
C PHE A 80 4.31 5.70 9.62
N ILE A 81 4.96 5.65 8.45
CA ILE A 81 6.29 5.02 8.30
C ILE A 81 7.36 5.79 9.09
N ILE A 82 7.32 7.13 9.09
CA ILE A 82 8.25 7.96 9.86
C ILE A 82 8.10 7.67 11.36
N VAL A 83 6.88 7.66 11.87
CA VAL A 83 6.61 7.36 13.29
C VAL A 83 7.00 5.92 13.63
N LEU A 84 6.78 4.97 12.72
CA LEU A 84 7.21 3.58 12.89
C LEU A 84 8.75 3.46 12.92
N ALA A 85 9.45 4.16 12.02
CA ALA A 85 10.91 4.22 12.02
C ALA A 85 11.43 4.82 13.32
N GLN A 86 10.81 5.91 13.79
CA GLN A 86 11.14 6.53 15.08
C GLN A 86 10.91 5.57 16.25
N TYR A 87 9.83 4.77 16.23
CA TYR A 87 9.57 3.75 17.23
C TYR A 87 10.65 2.65 17.22
N LEU A 88 11.05 2.18 16.05
CA LEU A 88 12.07 1.13 15.91
C LEU A 88 13.48 1.61 16.28
N LEU A 89 13.82 2.87 15.99
CA LEU A 89 15.12 3.47 16.33
C LEU A 89 15.21 3.86 17.81
N TYR A 90 14.09 4.30 18.40
CA TYR A 90 14.02 4.76 19.79
C TYR A 90 12.89 4.01 20.52
N PRO A 91 13.07 2.71 20.80
CA PRO A 91 12.09 1.92 21.52
C PRO A 91 11.87 2.50 22.93
N PRO A 92 10.66 2.38 23.49
CA PRO A 92 10.39 2.86 24.84
C PRO A 92 11.31 2.14 25.84
N ALA A 93 11.95 2.90 26.73
CA ALA A 93 12.76 2.32 27.79
C ALA A 93 11.85 1.50 28.73
N ILE A 94 12.16 0.22 28.92
CA ILE A 94 11.38 -0.67 29.78
C ILE A 94 11.64 -0.26 31.23
N PHE A 95 10.75 0.56 31.81
CA PHE A 95 10.79 0.86 33.24
C PHE A 95 10.01 -0.21 33.99
N TYR A 96 10.72 -1.18 34.56
CA TYR A 96 10.16 -2.35 35.27
C TYR A 96 9.36 -2.00 36.55
N ILE A 97 9.22 -0.73 36.96
CA ILE A 97 8.72 -0.37 38.30
C ILE A 97 7.78 0.86 38.31
N SER A 98 6.98 1.09 37.27
CA SER A 98 5.89 2.09 37.37
C SER A 98 4.54 1.40 37.60
N LEU A 99 4.21 1.11 38.86
CA LEU A 99 2.86 0.72 39.25
C LEU A 99 1.92 1.91 39.00
N GLY A 100 1.25 1.95 37.84
CA GLY A 100 0.08 2.81 37.62
C GLY A 100 0.08 3.67 36.35
N THR A 101 1.19 3.80 35.63
CA THR A 101 1.19 4.51 34.34
C THR A 101 1.00 3.52 33.21
N SER A 102 -0.02 3.75 32.36
CA SER A 102 -0.19 3.02 31.10
C SER A 102 1.12 3.08 30.32
N ALA A 103 1.68 1.90 30.00
CA ALA A 103 2.90 1.80 29.20
C ALA A 103 2.73 2.32 27.77
N GLN A 104 1.49 2.62 27.35
CA GLN A 104 1.18 3.13 26.02
C GLN A 104 1.32 4.65 25.98
N GLY A 105 2.38 5.11 25.32
CA GLY A 105 2.51 6.50 24.93
C GLY A 105 1.61 6.85 23.73
N PRO A 106 1.54 8.15 23.40
CA PRO A 106 0.75 8.63 22.26
C PRO A 106 1.24 8.07 20.91
N ARG A 107 2.52 7.74 20.81
CA ARG A 107 3.15 7.17 19.61
C ARG A 107 2.63 5.76 19.32
N GLU A 108 2.53 4.93 20.36
CA GLU A 108 2.07 3.55 20.31
C GLU A 108 0.58 3.51 19.97
N VAL A 109 -0.20 4.41 20.58
CA VAL A 109 -1.63 4.60 20.26
C VAL A 109 -1.79 5.03 18.80
N PHE A 110 -0.99 6.00 18.32
CA PHE A 110 -1.03 6.44 16.92
C PHE A 110 -0.71 5.30 15.95
N LEU A 111 0.35 4.51 16.20
CA LEU A 111 0.71 3.36 15.36
C LEU A 111 -0.37 2.29 15.35
N THR A 112 -1.00 2.03 16.50
CA THR A 112 -2.10 1.06 16.61
C THR A 112 -3.34 1.54 15.84
N ILE A 113 -3.74 2.80 15.99
CA ILE A 113 -4.88 3.38 15.27
C ILE A 113 -4.61 3.44 13.77
N MET A 114 -3.43 3.88 13.34
CA MET A 114 -3.08 3.98 11.92
C MET A 114 -2.97 2.59 11.26
N SER A 115 -2.38 1.61 11.95
CA SER A 115 -2.32 0.24 11.42
C SER A 115 -3.72 -0.37 11.29
N ALA A 116 -4.60 -0.18 12.28
CA ALA A 116 -6.01 -0.56 12.19
C ALA A 116 -6.71 0.15 11.03
N ALA A 117 -6.52 1.46 10.87
CA ALA A 117 -7.08 2.22 9.76
C ALA A 117 -6.66 1.65 8.40
N LEU A 118 -5.39 1.27 8.24
CA LEU A 118 -4.87 0.69 7.00
C LEU A 118 -5.46 -0.71 6.70
N LEU A 119 -5.89 -1.46 7.71
CA LEU A 119 -6.55 -2.76 7.55
C LEU A 119 -7.93 -2.67 6.90
N PHE A 120 -8.67 -1.59 7.15
CA PHE A 120 -10.03 -1.42 6.61
C PHE A 120 -10.06 -0.93 5.15
N ARG A 121 -8.94 -0.99 4.43
CA ARG A 121 -8.93 -0.78 2.98
C ARG A 121 -9.21 -2.09 2.25
N SER A 122 -9.37 -2.01 0.93
CA SER A 122 -9.52 -3.21 0.11
C SER A 122 -8.39 -4.19 0.40
N PRO A 123 -8.69 -5.48 0.67
CA PRO A 123 -7.66 -6.48 0.93
C PRO A 123 -6.71 -6.55 -0.26
N SER A 124 -5.41 -6.44 0.04
CA SER A 124 -4.31 -6.48 -0.92
C SER A 124 -3.09 -6.99 -0.17
N ILE A 125 -2.08 -7.52 -0.88
CA ILE A 125 -0.80 -7.91 -0.28
C ILE A 125 -0.17 -6.78 0.56
N ARG A 126 -0.52 -5.52 0.26
CA ARG A 126 -0.10 -4.31 0.98
C ARG A 126 -0.72 -4.14 2.37
N THR A 127 -1.79 -4.85 2.69
CA THR A 127 -2.36 -4.82 4.04
C THR A 127 -1.56 -5.69 5.01
N ILE A 128 -0.75 -6.64 4.50
CA ILE A 128 0.04 -7.57 5.34
C ILE A 128 0.98 -6.84 6.31
N PRO A 129 1.80 -5.84 5.92
CA PRO A 129 2.65 -5.14 6.88
C PRO A 129 1.84 -4.42 7.96
N SER A 130 0.71 -3.82 7.59
CA SER A 130 -0.16 -3.12 8.55
C SER A 130 -0.82 -4.11 9.51
N LEU A 131 -1.19 -5.30 9.02
CA LEU A 131 -1.70 -6.40 9.83
C LEU A 131 -0.66 -6.89 10.83
N LEU A 132 0.57 -7.12 10.39
CA LEU A 132 1.67 -7.56 11.25
C LEU A 132 1.93 -6.55 12.38
N ILE A 133 1.96 -5.26 12.06
CA ILE A 133 2.13 -4.20 13.07
C ILE A 133 0.95 -4.18 14.04
N PHE A 134 -0.28 -4.23 13.52
CA PHE A 134 -1.48 -4.24 14.36
C PHE A 134 -1.50 -5.44 15.30
N LEU A 135 -1.23 -6.65 14.79
CA LEU A 135 -1.15 -7.87 15.60
C LEU A 135 -0.02 -7.80 16.62
N ALA A 136 1.15 -7.26 16.28
CA ALA A 136 2.25 -7.09 17.22
C ALA A 136 1.85 -6.21 18.42
N PHE A 137 1.14 -5.10 18.19
CA PHE A 137 0.62 -4.25 19.26
C PHE A 137 -0.53 -4.90 20.04
N ILE A 138 -1.48 -5.57 19.38
CA ILE A 138 -2.62 -6.20 20.06
C ILE A 138 -2.18 -7.38 20.93
N LEU A 139 -1.26 -8.21 20.45
CA LEU A 139 -0.77 -9.38 21.18
C LEU A 139 0.14 -9.02 22.36
N THR A 140 0.69 -7.81 22.39
CA THR A 140 1.50 -7.33 23.50
C THR A 140 0.70 -6.55 24.55
N LEU A 141 -0.60 -6.32 24.37
CA LEU A 141 -1.42 -5.65 25.38
C LEU A 141 -1.41 -6.41 26.73
N PRO A 142 -1.20 -5.73 27.88
CA PRO A 142 -1.13 -4.28 28.08
C PRO A 142 0.26 -3.64 27.92
N SER A 143 1.31 -4.42 27.64
CA SER A 143 2.65 -3.92 27.36
C SER A 143 2.79 -3.44 25.90
N VAL A 144 4.02 -3.07 25.52
CA VAL A 144 4.36 -2.56 24.19
C VAL A 144 5.49 -3.41 23.59
N PRO A 145 5.53 -3.63 22.26
CA PRO A 145 6.57 -4.46 21.63
C PRO A 145 7.97 -3.90 21.92
N SER A 146 8.81 -4.64 22.62
CA SER A 146 10.12 -4.15 23.06
C SER A 146 11.29 -4.94 22.44
N PRO A 147 12.50 -4.35 22.33
CA PRO A 147 13.66 -5.06 21.80
C PRO A 147 13.95 -6.34 22.58
N GLY A 148 14.10 -7.45 21.86
CA GLY A 148 14.20 -8.80 22.45
C GLY A 148 12.92 -9.62 22.29
N ASP A 149 11.76 -8.97 22.11
CA ASP A 149 10.50 -9.66 21.85
C ASP A 149 10.35 -10.05 20.38
N SER A 150 9.70 -11.18 20.13
CA SER A 150 9.31 -11.60 18.78
C SER A 150 8.42 -10.57 18.07
N SER A 151 7.53 -9.91 18.82
CA SER A 151 6.66 -8.83 18.32
C SER A 151 7.44 -7.66 17.76
N PHE A 152 8.57 -7.28 18.38
CA PHE A 152 9.44 -6.22 17.87
C PHE A 152 10.16 -6.65 16.58
N ALA A 153 10.62 -7.90 16.49
CA ALA A 153 11.17 -8.45 15.26
C ALA A 153 10.13 -8.48 14.12
N ILE A 154 8.88 -8.85 14.42
CA ILE A 154 7.76 -8.80 13.47
C ILE A 154 7.54 -7.36 12.97
N MET A 155 7.60 -6.36 13.86
CA MET A 155 7.50 -4.95 13.46
C MET A 155 8.64 -4.49 12.54
N GLN A 156 9.87 -4.96 12.76
CA GLN A 156 11.01 -4.66 11.88
C GLN A 156 10.78 -5.24 10.47
N MET A 157 10.33 -6.50 10.39
CA MET A 157 9.98 -7.14 9.11
C MET A 157 8.82 -6.41 8.42
N ALA A 158 7.82 -5.99 9.18
CA ALA A 158 6.72 -5.19 8.68
C ALA A 158 7.20 -3.82 8.17
N PHE A 159 8.12 -3.15 8.86
CA PHE A 159 8.71 -1.88 8.41
C PHE A 159 9.44 -2.03 7.08
N ILE A 160 10.34 -3.02 6.97
CA ILE A 160 11.09 -3.30 5.73
C ILE A 160 10.13 -3.56 4.57
N SER A 161 9.14 -4.43 4.78
CA SER A 161 8.14 -4.73 3.75
C SER A 161 7.30 -3.50 3.39
N HIS A 162 6.93 -2.65 4.36
CA HIS A 162 6.17 -1.42 4.09
C HIS A 162 6.98 -0.42 3.25
N VAL A 163 8.27 -0.22 3.57
CA VAL A 163 9.16 0.67 2.81
C VAL A 163 9.34 0.15 1.39
N LEU A 164 9.62 -1.15 1.22
CA LEU A 164 9.80 -1.77 -0.10
C LEU A 164 8.54 -1.64 -0.96
N LEU A 165 7.37 -1.97 -0.38
CA LEU A 165 6.09 -1.92 -1.07
C LEU A 165 5.67 -0.48 -1.42
N LEU A 166 5.89 0.50 -0.53
CA LEU A 166 5.51 1.89 -0.80
C LEU A 166 6.36 2.51 -1.91
N LEU A 167 7.68 2.27 -1.89
CA LEU A 167 8.60 2.97 -2.79
C LEU A 167 8.61 2.38 -4.21
N HIS A 168 8.47 1.06 -4.34
CA HIS A 168 8.69 0.37 -5.62
C HIS A 168 7.42 -0.11 -6.31
N SER A 169 6.28 -0.13 -5.62
CA SER A 169 5.07 -0.72 -6.20
C SER A 169 4.27 0.29 -7.04
N SER A 170 3.77 -0.18 -8.19
CA SER A 170 3.03 0.62 -9.17
C SER A 170 1.55 0.83 -8.82
N GLU A 171 1.06 0.24 -7.74
CA GLU A 171 -0.32 0.42 -7.26
C GLU A 171 -0.42 1.56 -6.23
N ILE A 172 -1.65 1.99 -5.97
CA ILE A 172 -1.95 3.11 -5.07
C ILE A 172 -1.90 2.75 -3.58
N PRO A 173 -1.59 3.72 -2.71
CA PRO A 173 -0.93 4.98 -3.03
C PRO A 173 0.57 4.74 -3.28
N SER A 174 1.14 5.54 -4.17
CA SER A 174 2.55 5.53 -4.53
C SER A 174 2.95 6.94 -4.97
N PRO A 175 4.14 7.44 -4.59
CA PRO A 175 4.61 8.77 -4.97
C PRO A 175 4.73 8.94 -6.49
N LEU A 176 4.84 7.84 -7.24
CA LEU A 176 4.99 7.82 -8.70
C LEU A 176 3.80 8.46 -9.44
N PHE A 177 2.61 8.45 -8.84
CA PHE A 177 1.43 9.10 -9.41
C PHE A 177 1.44 10.63 -9.31
N LEU A 178 2.35 11.20 -8.52
CA LEU A 178 2.50 12.64 -8.38
C LEU A 178 3.49 13.22 -9.39
N CYS A 179 4.55 12.48 -9.75
CA CYS A 179 5.63 12.99 -10.60
C CYS A 179 5.77 12.18 -11.88
N PHE A 180 5.73 12.86 -13.04
CA PHE A 180 6.02 12.28 -14.37
C PHE A 180 5.36 10.93 -14.66
N ILE A 181 4.04 10.83 -14.43
CA ILE A 181 3.25 9.59 -14.51
C ILE A 181 3.57 8.74 -15.77
N LYS A 182 3.71 9.39 -16.94
CA LYS A 182 3.98 8.69 -18.21
C LYS A 182 5.35 8.00 -18.27
N GLN A 183 6.32 8.42 -17.45
CA GLN A 183 7.68 7.87 -17.43
C GLN A 183 7.90 6.97 -16.21
N SER A 184 7.44 7.41 -15.03
CA SER A 184 7.67 6.73 -13.75
C SER A 184 6.84 5.45 -13.62
N LEU A 185 5.59 5.46 -14.07
CA LEU A 185 4.67 4.35 -13.87
C LEU A 185 5.01 3.10 -14.72
N PRO A 186 5.36 3.22 -16.02
CA PRO A 186 5.83 2.06 -16.79
C PRO A 186 7.11 1.46 -16.21
N MET A 187 8.04 2.29 -15.72
CA MET A 187 9.28 1.81 -15.10
C MET A 187 9.00 1.04 -13.80
N ALA A 188 8.16 1.58 -12.92
CA ALA A 188 7.79 0.86 -11.69
C ALA A 188 7.00 -0.41 -11.98
N THR A 189 6.15 -0.40 -13.02
CA THR A 189 5.44 -1.60 -13.46
C THR A 189 6.41 -2.65 -14.00
N LEU A 190 7.43 -2.25 -14.76
CA LEU A 190 8.52 -3.12 -15.20
C LEU A 190 9.27 -3.72 -14.01
N LEU A 191 9.69 -2.89 -13.05
CA LEU A 191 10.40 -3.34 -11.84
C LEU A 191 9.57 -4.32 -11.02
N PHE A 192 8.30 -4.00 -10.79
CA PHE A 192 7.39 -4.86 -10.04
C PHE A 192 7.10 -6.17 -10.78
N HIS A 193 6.97 -6.12 -12.11
CA HIS A 193 6.82 -7.31 -12.95
C HIS A 193 8.06 -8.20 -12.90
N GLY A 194 9.25 -7.61 -13.00
CA GLY A 194 10.52 -8.32 -12.81
C GLY A 194 10.61 -8.93 -11.42
N LEU A 195 10.22 -8.20 -10.38
CA LEU A 195 10.24 -8.70 -9.00
C LEU A 195 9.28 -9.89 -8.81
N THR A 196 8.05 -9.80 -9.32
CA THR A 196 7.04 -10.84 -9.12
C THR A 196 7.19 -12.04 -10.04
N ARG A 197 7.65 -11.86 -11.28
CA ARG A 197 7.79 -12.96 -12.25
C ARG A 197 9.18 -13.56 -12.33
N ILE A 198 10.21 -12.79 -12.02
CA ILE A 198 11.60 -13.26 -12.03
C ILE A 198 12.03 -13.50 -10.60
N PHE A 199 12.16 -12.44 -9.80
CA PHE A 199 12.78 -12.56 -8.48
C PHE A 199 12.06 -13.53 -7.53
N PHE A 200 10.74 -13.39 -7.39
CA PHE A 200 9.97 -14.18 -6.41
C PHE A 200 10.00 -15.70 -6.69
N PRO A 201 9.77 -16.19 -7.92
CA PRO A 201 9.91 -17.62 -8.23
C PRO A 201 11.31 -18.18 -7.96
N PHE A 202 12.37 -17.44 -8.33
CA PHE A 202 13.74 -17.88 -8.05
C PHE A 202 14.01 -17.94 -6.54
N VAL A 203 13.65 -16.89 -5.79
CA VAL A 203 13.81 -16.91 -4.34
C VAL A 203 13.01 -18.07 -3.73
N LEU A 204 11.76 -18.28 -4.14
CA LEU A 204 10.93 -19.37 -3.63
C LEU A 204 11.53 -20.75 -3.94
N PHE A 205 12.16 -20.90 -5.11
CA PHE A 205 12.86 -22.12 -5.51
C PHE A 205 14.10 -22.39 -4.63
N TYR A 206 14.91 -21.37 -4.36
CA TYR A 206 16.12 -21.49 -3.52
C TYR A 206 15.83 -21.42 -2.00
N LEU A 207 14.65 -20.95 -1.59
CA LEU A 207 14.30 -20.70 -0.19
C LEU A 207 14.44 -21.95 0.70
N PRO A 208 13.95 -23.16 0.33
CA PRO A 208 14.12 -24.33 1.17
C PRO A 208 15.60 -24.69 1.39
N ALA A 209 16.41 -24.58 0.34
CA ALA A 209 17.85 -24.84 0.41
C ALA A 209 18.54 -23.82 1.34
N LEU A 210 18.24 -22.51 1.16
CA LEU A 210 18.75 -21.43 2.02
C LEU A 210 18.35 -21.61 3.49
N ILE A 211 17.13 -22.05 3.77
CA ILE A 211 16.69 -22.32 5.14
C ILE A 211 17.49 -23.48 5.74
N ILE A 212 17.64 -24.58 4.99
CA ILE A 212 18.39 -25.76 5.44
C ILE A 212 19.87 -25.42 5.65
N SER A 213 20.50 -24.72 4.70
CA SER A 213 21.92 -24.33 4.79
C SER A 213 22.17 -23.36 5.95
N THR A 214 21.30 -22.35 6.14
CA THR A 214 21.38 -21.42 7.27
C THR A 214 21.18 -22.14 8.60
N PHE A 215 20.24 -23.08 8.68
CA PHE A 215 19.98 -23.88 9.87
C PHE A 215 21.16 -24.80 10.22
N LEU A 216 21.69 -25.53 9.24
CA LEU A 216 22.86 -26.40 9.41
C LEU A 216 24.10 -25.59 9.82
N LEU A 217 24.32 -24.44 9.18
CA LEU A 217 25.40 -23.53 9.54
C LEU A 217 25.23 -23.04 10.99
N SER A 218 24.02 -22.61 11.36
CA SER A 218 23.72 -22.14 12.71
C SER A 218 23.98 -23.20 13.77
N ILE A 219 23.53 -24.45 13.57
CA ILE A 219 23.79 -25.56 14.50
C ILE A 219 25.30 -25.85 14.58
N SER A 220 25.99 -25.91 13.45
CA SER A 220 27.43 -26.21 13.42
C SER A 220 28.31 -25.16 14.11
N LEU A 221 27.82 -23.91 14.20
CA LEU A 221 28.46 -22.80 14.90
C LEU A 221 27.98 -22.67 16.36
N ALA A 222 26.81 -23.20 16.71
CA ALA A 222 26.23 -23.10 18.04
C ALA A 222 27.05 -23.83 19.13
N ASP A 223 27.87 -24.81 18.73
CA ASP A 223 28.72 -25.62 19.62
C ASP A 223 29.68 -24.78 20.48
N THR A 224 30.05 -23.56 20.07
CA THR A 224 30.90 -22.68 20.88
C THR A 224 30.12 -21.72 21.79
N PHE A 225 28.85 -21.46 21.50
CA PHE A 225 28.05 -20.46 22.22
C PHE A 225 27.17 -21.03 23.33
N PHE A 226 26.63 -22.24 23.18
CA PHE A 226 25.73 -22.86 24.17
C PHE A 226 26.41 -23.79 25.18
N ALA A 227 27.69 -24.12 24.99
CA ALA A 227 28.45 -25.02 25.86
C ALA A 227 28.53 -24.57 27.33
N GLY A 228 28.22 -23.30 27.63
CA GLY A 228 28.14 -22.77 29.00
C GLY A 228 26.80 -22.98 29.71
N TYR A 229 25.72 -23.34 29.00
CA TYR A 229 24.34 -23.30 29.53
C TYR A 229 23.60 -24.64 29.51
N THR A 230 24.08 -25.65 28.77
CA THR A 230 23.41 -26.94 28.66
C THR A 230 24.25 -28.07 29.24
N THR A 231 23.64 -28.92 30.07
CA THR A 231 24.25 -30.13 30.66
C THR A 231 24.41 -31.28 29.66
N LEU A 232 23.95 -31.08 28.41
CA LEU A 232 24.11 -32.03 27.31
C LEU A 232 25.42 -31.69 26.58
N SER A 233 26.46 -32.48 26.84
CA SER A 233 27.74 -32.36 26.15
C SER A 233 27.61 -32.85 24.71
N PHE A 234 27.17 -31.99 23.81
CA PHE A 234 27.29 -32.26 22.38
C PHE A 234 28.78 -32.24 22.02
N GLN A 235 29.26 -33.31 21.36
CA GLN A 235 30.61 -33.29 20.81
C GLN A 235 30.69 -32.19 19.73
N PRO A 236 31.76 -31.39 19.72
CA PRO A 236 31.89 -30.32 18.75
C PRO A 236 31.91 -30.88 17.32
N THR A 237 31.09 -30.30 16.47
CA THR A 237 30.99 -30.59 15.04
C THR A 237 32.38 -30.47 14.39
N PRO A 238 32.86 -31.47 13.63
CA PRO A 238 34.19 -31.44 12.99
C PRO A 238 34.42 -30.19 12.13
N VAL A 239 35.65 -29.68 12.11
CA VAL A 239 36.00 -28.45 11.37
C VAL A 239 35.66 -28.57 9.88
N ASP A 240 35.89 -29.74 9.28
CA ASP A 240 35.59 -29.99 7.88
C ASP A 240 34.08 -29.86 7.56
N THR A 241 33.22 -30.33 8.47
CA THR A 241 31.76 -30.20 8.30
C THR A 241 31.28 -28.76 8.44
N ARG A 242 31.88 -27.97 9.34
CA ARG A 242 31.59 -26.53 9.47
C ARG A 242 31.97 -25.79 8.19
N PHE A 243 33.14 -26.11 7.63
CA PHE A 243 33.61 -25.53 6.38
C PHE A 243 32.69 -25.90 5.21
N ALA A 244 32.24 -27.16 5.12
CA ALA A 244 31.29 -27.59 4.08
C ALA A 244 29.95 -26.83 4.17
N PHE A 245 29.36 -26.68 5.35
CA PHE A 245 28.11 -25.92 5.52
C PHE A 245 28.30 -24.42 5.21
N PHE A 246 29.43 -23.84 5.57
CA PHE A 246 29.77 -22.47 5.21
C PHE A 246 29.90 -22.29 3.69
N CYS A 247 30.58 -23.22 3.00
CA CYS A 247 30.66 -23.22 1.54
C CYS A 247 29.27 -23.35 0.89
N LEU A 248 28.41 -24.23 1.41
CA LEU A 248 27.02 -24.36 0.92
C LEU A 248 26.24 -23.05 1.10
N PHE A 249 26.32 -22.44 2.29
CA PHE A 249 25.67 -21.16 2.59
C PHE A 249 26.14 -20.02 1.69
N ILE A 250 27.40 -20.02 1.22
CA ILE A 250 27.91 -19.02 0.26
C ILE A 250 27.50 -19.37 -1.18
N LEU A 251 27.58 -20.64 -1.55
CA LEU A 251 27.33 -21.10 -2.91
C LEU A 251 25.87 -20.88 -3.32
N GLU A 252 24.92 -21.10 -2.41
CA GLU A 252 23.49 -20.93 -2.68
C GLU A 252 23.11 -19.49 -3.08
N PRO A 253 23.47 -18.43 -2.32
CA PRO A 253 23.30 -17.04 -2.76
C PRO A 253 24.01 -16.71 -4.07
N LEU A 254 25.20 -17.25 -4.31
CA LEU A 254 25.91 -17.03 -5.58
C LEU A 254 25.15 -17.64 -6.76
N LEU A 255 24.64 -18.87 -6.62
CA LEU A 255 23.79 -19.51 -7.62
C LEU A 255 22.46 -18.76 -7.83
N LEU A 256 21.86 -18.26 -6.75
CA LEU A 256 20.69 -17.39 -6.81
C LEU A 256 20.99 -16.10 -7.59
N ILE A 257 22.08 -15.39 -7.29
CA ILE A 257 22.47 -14.16 -8.00
C ILE A 257 22.78 -14.45 -9.46
N ALA A 258 23.50 -15.53 -9.76
CA ALA A 258 23.83 -15.94 -11.13
C ALA A 258 22.57 -16.28 -11.94
N SER A 259 21.65 -17.06 -11.35
CA SER A 259 20.38 -17.41 -12.01
C SER A 259 19.48 -16.19 -12.23
N LEU A 260 19.42 -15.26 -11.26
CA LEU A 260 18.74 -13.97 -11.43
C LEU A 260 19.37 -13.13 -12.52
N GLY A 261 20.71 -13.06 -12.59
CA GLY A 261 21.43 -12.33 -13.64
C GLY A 261 21.15 -12.87 -15.03
N MET A 262 21.17 -14.21 -15.19
CA MET A 262 20.81 -14.90 -16.43
C MET A 262 19.35 -14.63 -16.83
N ALA A 263 18.42 -14.66 -15.86
CA ALA A 263 17.01 -14.38 -16.12
C ALA A 263 16.77 -12.90 -16.49
N ALA A 264 17.47 -11.97 -15.85
CA ALA A 264 17.38 -10.54 -16.19
C ALA A 264 17.94 -10.24 -17.58
N ALA A 265 19.07 -10.86 -17.95
CA ALA A 265 19.68 -10.70 -19.27
C ALA A 265 18.77 -11.21 -20.41
N THR A 266 18.11 -12.35 -20.20
CA THR A 266 17.17 -12.92 -21.19
C THR A 266 15.87 -12.13 -21.28
N PHE A 267 15.43 -11.48 -20.20
CA PHE A 267 14.26 -10.61 -20.22
C PHE A 267 14.48 -9.34 -21.06
N HIS A 268 15.67 -8.73 -20.97
CA HIS A 268 15.96 -7.48 -21.69
C HIS A 268 16.05 -7.66 -23.21
N SER A 269 16.61 -8.78 -23.68
CA SER A 269 16.73 -9.06 -25.13
C SER A 269 15.37 -9.21 -25.84
N SER A 270 14.33 -9.58 -25.09
CA SER A 270 12.96 -9.68 -25.60
C SER A 270 12.25 -8.32 -25.70
N ALA A 271 12.72 -7.31 -24.96
CA ALA A 271 12.11 -5.98 -24.90
C ALA A 271 12.64 -5.01 -25.96
N SER A 272 13.85 -5.23 -26.50
CA SER A 272 14.55 -4.28 -27.38
C SER A 272 14.14 -4.32 -28.86
N SER A 273 13.20 -5.17 -29.27
CA SER A 273 12.78 -5.29 -30.69
C SER A 273 11.75 -4.24 -31.15
N ALA A 274 11.35 -3.31 -30.28
CA ALA A 274 10.28 -2.35 -30.54
C ALA A 274 10.81 -0.91 -30.76
N ASN A 275 11.43 -0.68 -31.92
CA ASN A 275 12.18 0.53 -32.24
C ASN A 275 11.39 1.85 -32.42
N ASP A 276 10.13 1.95 -31.97
CA ASP A 276 9.34 3.19 -32.08
C ASP A 276 8.42 3.52 -30.88
N LEU A 277 8.53 2.80 -29.76
CA LEU A 277 7.61 2.99 -28.62
C LEU A 277 8.02 4.19 -27.75
N LYS A 278 7.30 5.32 -27.88
CA LYS A 278 7.44 6.52 -27.03
C LYS A 278 6.37 6.57 -25.93
N GLY A 279 6.73 7.12 -24.77
CA GLY A 279 5.81 7.34 -23.65
C GLY A 279 5.54 6.08 -22.83
N TRP A 280 4.28 5.67 -22.74
CA TRP A 280 3.81 4.57 -21.89
C TRP A 280 4.35 3.19 -22.28
N ASP A 281 4.57 2.96 -23.57
CA ASP A 281 4.96 1.65 -24.09
C ASP A 281 6.48 1.49 -24.24
N ARG A 282 7.27 2.40 -23.67
CA ARG A 282 8.74 2.46 -23.77
C ARG A 282 9.44 1.13 -23.50
N TYR A 283 8.95 0.35 -22.53
CA TYR A 283 9.58 -0.92 -22.12
C TYR A 283 8.96 -2.14 -22.79
N SER A 284 7.65 -2.10 -23.04
CA SER A 284 6.89 -3.03 -23.87
C SER A 284 5.40 -2.65 -23.82
N LYS A 285 4.63 -3.05 -24.83
CA LYS A 285 3.16 -2.87 -24.86
C LYS A 285 2.43 -3.44 -23.63
N PRO A 286 2.66 -4.69 -23.17
CA PRO A 286 1.96 -5.22 -22.00
C PRO A 286 2.28 -4.46 -20.70
N ILE A 287 3.51 -3.96 -20.55
CA ILE A 287 3.89 -3.12 -19.39
C ILE A 287 3.16 -1.78 -19.45
N GLY A 288 3.13 -1.13 -20.62
CA GLY A 288 2.42 0.13 -20.82
C GLY A 288 0.91 0.00 -20.60
N LEU A 289 0.29 -1.09 -21.04
CA LEU A 289 -1.13 -1.37 -20.77
C LEU A 289 -1.39 -1.57 -19.27
N THR A 290 -0.53 -2.31 -18.58
CA THR A 290 -0.64 -2.53 -17.13
C THR A 290 -0.48 -1.23 -16.35
N ALA A 291 0.47 -0.37 -16.75
CA ALA A 291 0.65 0.95 -16.19
C ALA A 291 -0.60 1.81 -16.38
N ARG A 292 -1.16 1.90 -17.60
CA ARG A 292 -2.41 2.64 -17.86
C ARG A 292 -3.58 2.13 -17.02
N ARG A 293 -3.75 0.81 -16.87
CA ARG A 293 -4.77 0.23 -15.97
C ARG A 293 -4.55 0.65 -14.52
N SER A 294 -3.30 0.71 -14.05
CA SER A 294 -3.00 1.18 -12.68
C SER A 294 -3.39 2.65 -12.50
N LEU A 295 -3.12 3.52 -13.48
CA LEU A 295 -3.59 4.91 -13.47
C LEU A 295 -5.11 5.01 -13.48
N LEU A 296 -5.79 4.21 -14.29
CA LEU A 296 -7.25 4.21 -14.34
C LEU A 296 -7.86 3.75 -13.00
N ARG A 297 -7.30 2.70 -12.36
CA ARG A 297 -7.70 2.29 -11.01
C ARG A 297 -7.43 3.38 -9.97
N ALA A 298 -6.32 4.09 -10.08
CA ALA A 298 -5.99 5.23 -9.22
C ALA A 298 -7.04 6.35 -9.39
N ALA A 299 -7.26 6.79 -10.63
CA ALA A 299 -8.24 7.82 -10.96
C ALA A 299 -9.63 7.42 -10.48
N ARG A 300 -10.08 6.19 -10.71
CA ARG A 300 -11.35 5.67 -10.20
C ARG A 300 -11.43 5.73 -8.67
N SER A 301 -10.41 5.23 -7.99
CA SER A 301 -10.41 5.11 -6.52
C SER A 301 -10.45 6.47 -5.83
N TYR A 302 -9.77 7.48 -6.37
CA TYR A 302 -9.73 8.82 -5.77
C TYR A 302 -10.74 9.81 -6.37
N ALA A 303 -11.31 9.52 -7.54
CA ALA A 303 -12.45 10.27 -8.09
C ALA A 303 -13.80 9.79 -7.54
N ALA A 304 -13.83 8.65 -6.85
CA ALA A 304 -15.04 8.17 -6.18
C ALA A 304 -15.54 9.22 -5.18
N PRO A 305 -16.87 9.46 -5.14
CA PRO A 305 -17.44 10.43 -4.21
C PRO A 305 -17.15 10.03 -2.76
N TYR A 306 -16.72 11.00 -1.96
CA TYR A 306 -16.48 10.85 -0.52
C TYR A 306 -15.42 9.79 -0.16
N THR A 307 -14.27 9.81 -0.84
CA THR A 307 -13.14 8.94 -0.47
C THR A 307 -12.46 9.43 0.82
N PHE A 308 -12.36 8.56 1.83
CA PHE A 308 -11.69 8.86 3.11
C PHE A 308 -10.29 8.21 3.17
N PRO A 309 -9.20 8.99 3.16
CA PRO A 309 -7.85 8.45 3.37
C PRO A 309 -7.64 8.04 4.83
N PRO A 310 -6.69 7.13 5.13
CA PRO A 310 -6.31 6.82 6.51
C PRO A 310 -5.74 8.05 7.23
N PRO A 311 -6.02 8.24 8.55
CA PRO A 311 -6.87 7.43 9.42
C PRO A 311 -8.37 7.75 9.36
N LEU A 312 -8.77 8.74 8.55
CA LEU A 312 -10.15 9.25 8.50
C LEU A 312 -11.17 8.20 8.04
N ASN A 313 -10.71 7.12 7.40
CA ASN A 313 -11.56 5.99 7.07
C ASN A 313 -12.10 5.26 8.31
N LEU A 314 -11.41 5.27 9.46
CA LEU A 314 -11.98 4.77 10.72
C LEU A 314 -13.18 5.61 11.15
N VAL A 315 -13.09 6.94 11.01
CA VAL A 315 -14.21 7.84 11.30
C VAL A 315 -15.38 7.53 10.36
N HIS A 316 -15.11 7.27 9.07
CA HIS A 316 -16.16 6.83 8.13
C HIS A 316 -16.82 5.52 8.57
N ILE A 317 -16.04 4.54 9.01
CA ILE A 317 -16.57 3.24 9.45
C ILE A 317 -17.41 3.41 10.70
N LEU A 318 -16.89 4.10 11.71
CA LEU A 318 -17.55 4.27 13.00
C LEU A 318 -18.78 5.18 12.93
N ALA A 319 -18.71 6.29 12.18
CA ALA A 319 -19.78 7.27 12.11
C ALA A 319 -20.83 6.95 11.05
N ILE A 320 -20.47 6.28 9.95
CA ILE A 320 -21.37 6.09 8.80
C ILE A 320 -21.67 4.62 8.57
N ARG A 321 -20.66 3.76 8.38
CA ARG A 321 -20.92 2.36 8.01
C ARG A 321 -21.58 1.56 9.13
N LEU A 322 -21.06 1.65 10.35
CA LEU A 322 -21.56 0.90 11.50
C LEU A 322 -22.99 1.35 11.87
N PRO A 323 -23.32 2.65 11.97
CA PRO A 323 -24.70 3.10 12.19
C PRO A 323 -25.63 2.72 11.05
N ARG A 324 -25.19 2.76 9.78
CA ARG A 324 -26.00 2.32 8.64
C ARG A 324 -26.36 0.85 8.74
N VAL A 325 -25.40 -0.01 9.10
CA VAL A 325 -25.66 -1.45 9.32
C VAL A 325 -26.58 -1.66 10.52
N MET A 326 -26.36 -0.96 11.63
CA MET A 326 -27.22 -1.06 12.82
C MET A 326 -28.66 -0.65 12.51
N LEU A 327 -28.89 0.50 11.86
CA LEU A 327 -30.24 0.95 11.48
C LEU A 327 -30.93 -0.02 10.53
N TYR A 328 -30.17 -0.63 9.62
CA TYR A 328 -30.68 -1.68 8.74
C TYR A 328 -31.11 -2.92 9.53
N LEU A 329 -30.31 -3.35 10.51
CA LEU A 329 -30.66 -4.46 11.42
C LEU A 329 -31.90 -4.14 12.28
N PHE A 330 -32.17 -2.85 12.56
CA PHE A 330 -33.39 -2.39 13.24
C PHE A 330 -34.60 -2.21 12.29
N GLY A 331 -34.52 -2.64 11.04
CA GLY A 331 -35.64 -2.65 10.10
C GLY A 331 -36.05 -1.27 9.56
N GLN A 332 -35.16 -0.28 9.62
CA GLN A 332 -35.44 1.04 9.04
C GLN A 332 -35.43 0.99 7.50
N GLU A 333 -36.33 1.77 6.89
CA GLU A 333 -36.41 1.85 5.42
C GLU A 333 -35.10 2.36 4.81
N HIS A 334 -34.63 1.67 3.76
CA HIS A 334 -33.38 2.00 3.08
C HIS A 334 -33.32 3.47 2.64
N SER A 335 -34.40 3.99 2.05
CA SER A 335 -34.48 5.34 1.50
C SER A 335 -34.11 6.42 2.53
N VAL A 336 -34.71 6.35 3.72
CA VAL A 336 -34.51 7.31 4.81
C VAL A 336 -33.09 7.23 5.36
N VAL A 337 -32.59 6.00 5.59
CA VAL A 337 -31.23 5.78 6.09
C VAL A 337 -30.18 6.30 5.11
N TYR A 338 -30.34 6.03 3.81
CA TYR A 338 -29.40 6.51 2.78
C TYR A 338 -29.41 8.05 2.66
N ALA A 339 -30.59 8.68 2.76
CA ALA A 339 -30.69 10.14 2.70
C ALA A 339 -30.00 10.81 3.89
N ALA A 340 -30.32 10.37 5.12
CA ALA A 340 -29.75 10.93 6.35
C ALA A 340 -28.23 10.67 6.45
N MET A 341 -27.81 9.42 6.26
CA MET A 341 -26.40 9.05 6.32
C MET A 341 -25.59 9.67 5.17
N GLY A 342 -26.19 9.85 3.99
CA GLY A 342 -25.55 10.51 2.85
C GLY A 342 -25.36 12.01 3.05
N TRP A 343 -26.21 12.68 3.83
CA TRP A 343 -25.98 14.06 4.24
C TRP A 343 -24.84 14.16 5.27
N MET A 344 -24.84 13.28 6.27
CA MET A 344 -23.77 13.23 7.27
C MET A 344 -22.41 12.87 6.64
N GLU A 345 -22.37 11.92 5.70
CA GLU A 345 -21.17 11.54 4.94
C GLU A 345 -20.59 12.71 4.16
N ARG A 346 -21.46 13.48 3.49
CA ARG A 346 -21.08 14.71 2.79
C ARG A 346 -20.42 15.73 3.72
N TRP A 347 -21.04 15.96 4.87
CA TRP A 347 -20.58 16.95 5.84
C TRP A 347 -19.26 16.52 6.47
N LEU A 348 -19.17 15.26 6.93
CA LEU A 348 -17.95 14.68 7.51
C LEU A 348 -16.79 14.71 6.50
N TRP A 349 -17.04 14.31 5.26
CA TRP A 349 -16.03 14.33 4.21
C TRP A 349 -15.56 15.77 3.94
N GLY A 350 -16.49 16.72 3.82
CA GLY A 350 -16.16 18.12 3.58
C GLY A 350 -15.31 18.72 4.70
N SER A 351 -15.69 18.47 5.95
CA SER A 351 -15.00 19.00 7.13
C SER A 351 -13.62 18.37 7.35
N CYS A 352 -13.47 17.06 7.13
CA CYS A 352 -12.23 16.35 7.42
C CYS A 352 -11.30 16.24 6.21
N VAL A 353 -11.79 15.68 5.10
CA VAL A 353 -10.97 15.36 3.92
C VAL A 353 -10.87 16.57 2.99
N GLY A 354 -12.01 17.22 2.73
CA GLY A 354 -12.08 18.34 1.80
C GLY A 354 -11.21 19.52 2.25
N THR A 355 -11.21 19.85 3.54
CA THR A 355 -10.38 20.92 4.10
C THR A 355 -8.89 20.63 3.89
N LEU A 356 -8.43 19.42 4.20
CA LEU A 356 -7.06 18.98 3.96
C LEU A 356 -6.71 18.99 2.47
N ALA A 357 -7.60 18.49 1.60
CA ALA A 357 -7.38 18.47 0.17
C ALA A 357 -7.27 19.90 -0.41
N VAL A 358 -8.08 20.85 0.07
CA VAL A 358 -8.00 22.26 -0.34
C VAL A 358 -6.71 22.90 0.13
N LEU A 359 -6.26 22.64 1.36
CA LEU A 359 -4.97 23.14 1.86
C LEU A 359 -3.81 22.62 1.00
N VAL A 360 -3.81 21.32 0.71
CA VAL A 360 -2.78 20.67 -0.12
C VAL A 360 -2.81 21.21 -1.55
N SER A 361 -4.00 21.34 -2.16
CA SER A 361 -4.16 21.93 -3.48
C SER A 361 -3.69 23.38 -3.53
N GLY A 362 -3.98 24.18 -2.49
CA GLY A 362 -3.55 25.57 -2.38
C GLY A 362 -2.02 25.71 -2.34
N LEU A 363 -1.36 24.91 -1.50
CA LEU A 363 0.11 24.86 -1.44
C LEU A 363 0.72 24.46 -2.79
N TRP A 364 0.11 23.50 -3.47
CA TRP A 364 0.60 23.04 -4.77
C TRP A 364 0.42 24.10 -5.88
N LEU A 365 -0.74 24.75 -5.93
CA LEU A 365 -1.03 25.83 -6.88
C LEU A 365 -0.12 27.05 -6.69
N TRP A 366 0.36 27.30 -5.46
CA TRP A 366 1.33 28.36 -5.17
C TRP A 366 2.77 27.99 -5.52
N GLY A 367 3.14 26.71 -5.50
CA GLY A 367 4.53 26.27 -5.67
C GLY A 367 4.91 25.76 -7.06
N LEU A 368 3.95 25.48 -7.96
CA LEU A 368 4.20 24.83 -9.25
C LEU A 368 3.28 25.38 -10.36
N VAL A 369 3.66 26.53 -10.92
CA VAL A 369 3.55 26.83 -12.35
C VAL A 369 4.93 26.70 -12.97
#